data_AF-A0A4T0V2N9-F1
#
_entry.id   AF-A0A4T0V2N9-F1
#
_cell.length_a   1.000
_cell.length_b   1.000
_cell.length_c   1.000
_cell.angle_alpha   90.00
_cell.angle_beta   90.00
_cell.angle_gamma   90.00
#
_symmetry.space_group_name_H-M   'P 1'
#
loop_
_entity.id
_entity.type
_entity.pdbx_description
1 polymer ?
#
loop_
_entity_poly.entity_id
_entity_poly.type
_entity_poly.pdbx_seq_one_letter_code
_entity_poly.pdbx_strand_id
1 'polypeptide(L)'
;MPDPSPRPPTPHDLTGPGGGLPVDPAADTLVALRRAVVDLASGEARRRFPALVHVGVPGGRQRLLPAADDGLDRTLRVEVLSGLLALSWQEDAGRRPLVWLTRPGPVDPVQDVDVEWLGATCQAAREIGTGVVFVVVDRHGWRDPRSGAHQRWRRVRPVR
;
A
#
# COMPACT_ATOMS: atom_id res chain seq x y z
N MET A 1 19.07 -19.29 47.94
CA MET A 1 19.30 -19.53 46.49
C MET A 1 18.21 -18.77 45.74
N PRO A 2 18.45 -17.56 45.24
CA PRO A 2 17.41 -16.77 44.57
C PRO A 2 17.36 -17.08 43.06
N ASP A 3 16.14 -17.22 42.59
CA ASP A 3 15.68 -17.38 41.22
C ASP A 3 16.04 -16.15 40.35
N PRO A 4 16.68 -16.28 39.18
CA PRO A 4 16.95 -15.14 38.31
C PRO A 4 15.70 -14.76 37.49
N SER A 5 15.05 -13.66 37.88
CA SER A 5 14.01 -13.02 37.05
C SER A 5 14.55 -12.72 35.64
N PRO A 6 13.80 -13.03 34.56
CA PRO A 6 14.24 -12.70 33.21
C PRO A 6 14.15 -11.18 32.98
N ARG A 7 15.23 -10.63 32.41
CA ARG A 7 15.30 -9.23 31.95
C ARG A 7 14.24 -8.96 30.86
N PRO A 8 13.67 -7.75 30.79
CA PRO A 8 12.81 -7.37 29.67
C PRO A 8 13.65 -7.27 28.37
N PRO A 9 13.14 -7.76 27.23
CA PRO A 9 13.85 -7.65 25.95
C PRO A 9 13.88 -6.18 25.47
N THR A 10 15.04 -5.77 24.95
CA THR A 10 15.27 -4.49 24.27
C THR A 10 14.72 -4.49 22.85
N PRO A 11 14.31 -3.32 22.29
CA PRO A 11 13.48 -3.21 21.08
C PRO A 11 14.17 -3.49 19.73
N HIS A 12 15.31 -4.19 19.69
CA HIS A 12 16.06 -4.44 18.46
C HIS A 12 16.07 -5.91 17.97
N ASP A 13 15.38 -6.83 18.65
CA ASP A 13 15.43 -8.28 18.33
C ASP A 13 14.23 -8.83 17.51
N LEU A 14 13.58 -8.02 16.68
CA LEU A 14 12.54 -8.50 15.77
C LEU A 14 12.96 -8.34 14.30
N THR A 15 13.90 -9.15 13.84
CA THR A 15 14.08 -9.45 12.40
C THR A 15 14.27 -10.94 12.21
N GLY A 16 13.15 -11.67 12.28
CA GLY A 16 13.06 -13.05 11.79
C GLY A 16 12.53 -13.08 10.34
N PRO A 17 12.99 -14.01 9.48
CA PRO A 17 12.51 -14.14 8.13
C PRO A 17 11.27 -15.03 8.11
N GLY A 18 10.07 -14.46 8.00
CA GLY A 18 8.86 -15.23 7.76
C GLY A 18 7.61 -14.59 8.33
N GLY A 19 6.65 -14.29 7.47
CA GLY A 19 5.28 -13.95 7.86
C GLY A 19 5.18 -12.62 8.61
N GLY A 20 5.18 -11.50 7.87
CA GLY A 20 4.72 -10.24 8.44
C GLY A 20 3.29 -10.43 8.92
N LEU A 21 3.09 -10.51 10.24
CA LEU A 21 1.79 -10.37 10.88
C LEU A 21 1.07 -9.14 10.31
N PRO A 22 -0.28 -9.10 10.26
CA PRO A 22 -0.99 -7.90 9.87
C PRO A 22 -0.57 -6.78 10.82
N VAL A 23 0.29 -5.88 10.32
CA VAL A 23 0.58 -4.63 11.01
C VAL A 23 -0.71 -3.85 10.85
N ASP A 24 -1.48 -3.71 11.93
CA ASP A 24 -2.60 -2.79 11.94
C ASP A 24 -2.07 -1.44 11.43
N PRO A 25 -2.61 -0.92 10.31
CA PRO A 25 -2.09 0.31 9.74
C PRO A 25 -2.17 1.40 10.80
N ALA A 26 -1.05 2.08 11.05
CA ALA A 26 -1.01 3.20 11.96
C ALA A 26 -2.15 4.19 11.63
N ALA A 27 -2.64 4.93 12.62
CA ALA A 27 -3.78 5.84 12.45
C ALA A 27 -3.60 6.80 11.25
N ASP A 28 -2.38 7.32 11.06
CA ASP A 28 -2.01 8.15 9.91
C ASP A 28 -2.22 7.43 8.57
N THR A 29 -1.87 6.14 8.49
CA THR A 29 -2.09 5.31 7.31
C THR A 29 -3.59 5.14 7.03
N LEU A 30 -4.42 4.91 8.05
CA LEU A 30 -5.87 4.81 7.88
C LEU A 30 -6.48 6.13 7.35
N VAL A 31 -5.99 7.28 7.82
CA VAL A 31 -6.39 8.59 7.32
C VAL A 31 -5.99 8.76 5.84
N ALA A 32 -4.76 8.38 5.49
CA ALA A 32 -4.27 8.41 4.10
C ALA A 32 -5.11 7.49 3.19
N LEU A 33 -5.42 6.28 3.64
CA LEU A 33 -6.24 5.32 2.89
C LEU A 33 -7.67 5.84 2.65
N ARG A 34 -8.28 6.46 3.66
CA ARG A 34 -9.58 7.13 3.48
C ARG A 34 -9.48 8.25 2.45
N ARG A 35 -8.38 9.01 2.44
CA ARG A 35 -8.16 10.09 1.47
C ARG A 35 -8.03 9.55 0.05
N ALA A 36 -7.30 8.46 -0.17
CA ALA A 36 -7.21 7.81 -1.49
C ALA A 36 -8.59 7.41 -2.04
N VAL A 37 -9.47 6.87 -1.18
CA VAL A 37 -10.86 6.52 -1.54
C VAL A 37 -11.69 7.76 -1.87
N VAL A 38 -11.55 8.85 -1.10
CA VAL A 38 -12.24 10.13 -1.36
C VAL A 38 -11.79 10.72 -2.68
N ASP A 39 -10.48 10.74 -2.95
CA ASP A 39 -9.89 11.26 -4.18
C ASP A 39 -10.42 10.49 -5.39
N LEU A 40 -10.42 9.14 -5.33
CA LEU A 40 -10.98 8.30 -6.38
C LEU A 40 -12.50 8.55 -6.56
N ALA A 41 -13.26 8.57 -5.47
CA ALA A 41 -14.72 8.76 -5.53
C ALA A 41 -15.13 10.14 -6.06
N SER A 42 -14.27 11.15 -5.92
CA SER A 42 -14.52 12.54 -6.33
C SER A 42 -14.00 12.83 -7.74
N GLY A 43 -12.84 12.26 -8.10
CA GLY A 43 -12.20 12.47 -9.41
C GLY A 43 -12.80 11.64 -10.53
N GLU A 44 -13.28 10.43 -10.23
CA GLU A 44 -13.79 9.50 -11.26
C GLU A 44 -15.32 9.50 -11.30
N ALA A 45 -15.88 10.48 -12.03
CA ALA A 45 -17.32 10.56 -12.30
C ALA A 45 -17.84 9.40 -13.16
N ARG A 46 -16.96 8.75 -13.94
CA ARG A 46 -17.31 7.65 -14.85
C ARG A 46 -17.00 6.32 -14.20
N ARG A 47 -17.87 5.32 -14.40
CA ARG A 47 -17.69 3.95 -13.89
C ARG A 47 -16.55 3.17 -14.55
N ARG A 48 -15.88 3.76 -15.53
CA ARG A 48 -14.81 3.14 -16.33
C ARG A 48 -13.64 4.11 -16.36
N PHE A 49 -12.58 3.75 -15.64
CA PHE A 49 -11.32 4.46 -15.54
C PHE A 49 -10.18 3.43 -15.65
N PRO A 50 -8.97 3.83 -16.12
CA PRO A 50 -7.85 2.92 -16.20
C PRO A 50 -7.44 2.46 -14.79
N ALA A 51 -6.98 1.21 -14.68
CA ALA A 51 -6.37 0.76 -13.44
C ALA A 51 -4.99 1.43 -13.30
N LEU A 52 -4.72 2.06 -12.16
CA LEU A 52 -3.50 2.82 -11.90
C LEU A 52 -2.86 2.39 -10.59
N VAL A 53 -1.55 2.26 -10.59
CA VAL A 53 -0.74 2.12 -9.38
C VAL A 53 -0.21 3.48 -8.99
N HIS A 54 -0.44 3.83 -7.73
CA HIS A 54 -0.02 5.08 -7.14
C HIS A 54 1.08 4.80 -6.12
N VAL A 55 2.10 5.64 -6.09
CA VAL A 55 3.21 5.57 -5.11
C VAL A 55 3.38 6.94 -4.47
N GLY A 56 3.30 7.02 -3.14
CA GLY A 56 3.53 8.25 -2.37
C GLY A 56 2.46 8.50 -1.31
N VAL A 57 1.97 9.74 -1.23
CA VAL A 57 1.02 10.20 -0.20
C VAL A 57 -0.34 10.56 -0.82
N PRO A 58 -1.45 9.93 -0.42
CA PRO A 58 -2.80 10.29 -0.85
C PRO A 58 -3.15 11.76 -0.58
N GLY A 59 -3.70 12.44 -1.58
CA GLY A 59 -3.96 13.88 -1.58
C GLY A 59 -2.72 14.78 -1.42
N GLY A 60 -1.52 14.20 -1.54
CA GLY A 60 -0.24 14.88 -1.58
C GLY A 60 0.54 14.52 -2.83
N ARG A 61 1.87 14.50 -2.71
CA ARG A 61 2.76 14.12 -3.81
C ARG A 61 2.66 12.62 -4.04
N GLN A 62 2.39 12.26 -5.29
CA GLN A 62 2.32 10.87 -5.73
C GLN A 62 2.83 10.72 -7.16
N ARG A 63 3.10 9.50 -7.57
CA ARG A 63 3.42 9.11 -8.96
C ARG A 63 2.45 8.01 -9.39
N LEU A 64 2.10 8.02 -10.67
CA LEU A 64 1.10 7.14 -11.26
C LEU A 64 1.75 6.25 -12.31
N LEU A 65 1.44 4.96 -12.27
CA LEU A 65 1.80 3.97 -13.28
C LEU A 65 0.53 3.30 -13.81
N PRO A 66 0.40 3.05 -15.12
CA PRO A 66 -0.64 2.18 -15.63
C PRO A 66 -0.49 0.77 -15.05
N ALA A 67 -1.58 0.20 -14.53
CA ALA A 67 -1.54 -1.15 -13.94
C ALA A 67 -1.68 -2.26 -14.99
N ALA A 68 -2.38 -1.97 -16.09
CA ALA A 68 -2.64 -2.89 -17.21
C ALA A 68 -1.76 -2.51 -18.42
N ASP A 69 -0.46 -2.39 -18.19
CA ASP A 69 0.50 -2.22 -19.28
C ASP A 69 1.10 -3.58 -19.64
N ASP A 70 0.68 -4.11 -20.79
CA ASP A 70 1.08 -5.42 -21.32
C ASP A 70 2.61 -5.51 -21.57
N GLY A 71 3.32 -4.38 -21.56
CA GLY A 71 4.77 -4.32 -21.75
C GLY A 71 5.59 -4.34 -20.45
N LEU A 72 4.98 -4.14 -19.28
CA LEU A 72 5.70 -4.18 -18.01
C LEU A 72 5.77 -5.62 -17.50
N ASP A 73 6.88 -6.30 -17.73
CA ASP A 73 7.15 -7.57 -17.06
C ASP A 73 7.38 -7.35 -15.54
N ARG A 74 7.43 -8.46 -14.79
CA ARG A 74 7.62 -8.40 -13.34
C ARG A 74 8.90 -7.67 -12.94
N THR A 75 9.98 -7.85 -13.68
CA THR A 75 11.30 -7.26 -13.36
C THR A 75 11.23 -5.74 -13.48
N LEU A 76 10.68 -5.24 -14.59
CA LEU A 76 10.55 -3.80 -14.81
C LEU A 76 9.61 -3.14 -13.80
N ARG A 77 8.52 -3.81 -13.39
CA ARG A 77 7.66 -3.32 -12.30
C ARG A 77 8.44 -3.15 -10.99
N VAL A 78 9.28 -4.12 -10.66
CA VAL A 78 10.13 -4.06 -9.46
C VAL A 78 11.11 -2.90 -9.56
N GLU A 79 11.85 -2.78 -10.67
CA GLU A 79 12.84 -1.71 -10.85
C GLU A 79 12.21 -0.31 -10.75
N VAL A 80 11.08 -0.10 -11.44
CA VAL A 80 10.35 1.18 -11.39
C VAL A 80 9.85 1.45 -9.97
N LEU A 81 9.25 0.46 -9.30
CA LEU A 81 8.78 0.64 -7.93
C LEU A 81 9.92 0.91 -6.95
N SER A 82 11.06 0.24 -7.08
CA SER A 82 12.24 0.47 -6.23
C SER A 82 12.69 1.93 -6.34
N GLY A 83 12.77 2.47 -7.56
CA GLY A 83 13.09 3.88 -7.77
C GLY A 83 12.04 4.86 -7.21
N LEU A 84 10.75 4.59 -7.44
CA LEU A 84 9.67 5.44 -6.94
C LEU A 84 9.55 5.43 -5.41
N LEU A 85 9.74 4.27 -4.79
CA LEU A 85 9.72 4.13 -3.33
C LEU A 85 10.93 4.82 -2.69
N ALA A 86 12.12 4.69 -3.28
CA ALA A 86 13.30 5.40 -2.82
C ALA A 86 13.09 6.93 -2.91
N LEU A 87 12.52 7.41 -4.01
CA LEU A 87 12.21 8.83 -4.18
C LEU A 87 11.17 9.31 -3.15
N SER A 88 10.06 8.59 -2.97
CA SER A 88 9.04 8.96 -1.98
C SER A 88 9.60 8.95 -0.56
N TRP A 89 10.44 7.97 -0.22
CA TRP A 89 11.10 7.91 1.09
C TRP A 89 11.95 9.17 1.36
N GLN A 90 12.69 9.63 0.36
CA GLN A 90 13.51 10.84 0.45
C GLN A 90 12.66 12.11 0.55
N GLU A 91 11.59 12.21 -0.24
CA GLU A 91 10.70 13.39 -0.28
C GLU A 91 9.86 13.53 1.00
N ASP A 92 9.44 12.42 1.61
CA ASP A 92 8.53 12.38 2.77
C ASP A 92 9.24 12.15 4.11
N ALA A 93 10.53 12.54 4.20
CA ALA A 93 11.34 12.48 5.42
C ALA A 93 11.34 11.09 6.10
N GLY A 94 11.35 10.02 5.32
CA GLY A 94 11.37 8.64 5.83
C GLY A 94 10.05 8.13 6.40
N ARG A 95 8.92 8.79 6.11
CA ARG A 95 7.60 8.19 6.37
C ARG A 95 7.44 6.94 5.51
N ARG A 96 6.76 5.92 6.04
CA ARG A 96 6.53 4.66 5.31
C ARG A 96 5.74 4.95 4.03
N PRO A 97 6.26 4.58 2.85
CA PRO A 97 5.61 4.84 1.58
C PRO A 97 4.35 3.98 1.47
N LEU A 98 3.30 4.57 0.90
CA LEU A 98 2.08 3.87 0.54
C LEU A 98 2.08 3.62 -0.97
N VAL A 99 1.76 2.38 -1.34
CA VAL A 99 1.42 2.00 -2.70
C VAL A 99 -0.05 1.61 -2.73
N TRP A 100 -0.81 2.12 -3.69
CA TRP A 100 -2.19 1.70 -3.85
C TRP A 100 -2.57 1.53 -5.31
N LEU A 101 -3.31 0.47 -5.59
CA LEU A 101 -3.86 0.17 -6.91
C LEU A 101 -5.30 0.65 -6.95
N THR A 102 -5.62 1.62 -7.80
CA THR A 102 -7.01 1.93 -8.15
C THR A 102 -7.40 1.09 -9.36
N ARG A 103 -8.57 0.45 -9.32
CA ARG A 103 -9.09 -0.28 -10.47
C ARG A 103 -10.62 -0.23 -10.53
N PRO A 104 -11.21 -0.35 -11.73
CA PRO A 104 -12.66 -0.46 -11.84
C PRO A 104 -13.16 -1.78 -11.24
N GLY A 105 -14.42 -1.76 -10.81
CA GLY A 105 -15.06 -2.91 -10.16
C GLY A 105 -14.79 -2.98 -8.65
N PRO A 106 -15.31 -4.02 -7.99
CA PRO A 106 -15.14 -4.20 -6.54
C PRO A 106 -13.71 -4.69 -6.20
N VAL A 107 -13.18 -4.26 -5.05
CA VAL A 107 -11.90 -4.75 -4.50
C VAL A 107 -11.92 -6.21 -3.98
N ASP A 108 -13.10 -6.84 -4.01
CA ASP A 108 -13.30 -8.26 -3.69
C ASP A 108 -14.14 -8.90 -4.80
N PRO A 109 -13.69 -10.02 -5.42
CA PRO A 109 -12.48 -10.80 -5.11
C PRO A 109 -11.15 -10.10 -5.45
N VAL A 110 -10.05 -10.62 -4.89
CA VAL A 110 -8.68 -10.30 -5.33
C VAL A 110 -8.52 -10.81 -6.76
N GLN A 111 -7.94 -9.98 -7.62
CA GLN A 111 -7.64 -10.30 -9.02
C GLN A 111 -6.14 -10.53 -9.22
N ASP A 112 -5.76 -11.18 -10.31
CA ASP A 112 -4.36 -11.48 -10.61
C ASP A 112 -3.49 -10.22 -10.65
N VAL A 113 -4.01 -9.14 -11.24
CA VAL A 113 -3.35 -7.81 -11.25
C VAL A 113 -3.04 -7.29 -9.84
N ASP A 114 -3.91 -7.57 -8.85
CA ASP A 114 -3.69 -7.16 -7.47
C ASP A 114 -2.50 -7.92 -6.87
N VAL A 115 -2.41 -9.22 -7.16
CA VAL A 115 -1.35 -10.12 -6.67
C VAL A 115 -0.01 -9.80 -7.35
N GLU A 116 -0.03 -9.54 -8.65
CA GLU A 116 1.16 -9.18 -9.42
C GLU A 116 1.80 -7.90 -8.89
N TRP A 117 1.00 -6.85 -8.69
CA TRP A 117 1.48 -5.57 -8.17
C TRP A 117 1.85 -5.64 -6.69
N LEU A 118 1.12 -6.42 -5.87
CA LEU A 118 1.53 -6.71 -4.49
C LEU A 118 2.91 -7.40 -4.48
N GLY A 119 3.11 -8.39 -5.36
CA GLY A 119 4.36 -9.13 -5.46
C GLY A 119 5.54 -8.26 -5.89
N ALA A 120 5.35 -7.37 -6.85
CA ALA A 120 6.37 -6.41 -7.28
C ALA A 120 6.68 -5.38 -6.17
N THR A 121 5.64 -4.87 -5.50
CA THR A 121 5.76 -3.92 -4.38
C THR A 121 6.53 -4.51 -3.21
N CYS A 122 6.23 -5.76 -2.83
CA CYS A 122 6.95 -6.45 -1.76
C CYS A 122 8.43 -6.66 -2.10
N GLN A 123 8.73 -7.04 -3.35
CA GLN A 123 10.11 -7.23 -3.80
C GLN A 123 10.88 -5.90 -3.78
N ALA A 124 10.32 -4.84 -4.36
CA ALA A 124 10.93 -3.51 -4.39
C ALA A 124 11.20 -2.97 -2.98
N ALA A 125 10.23 -3.12 -2.06
CA ALA A 125 10.40 -2.69 -0.68
C ALA A 125 11.52 -3.45 0.05
N ARG A 126 11.73 -4.73 -0.26
CA ARG A 126 12.84 -5.52 0.27
C ARG A 126 14.18 -5.04 -0.25
N GLU A 127 14.28 -4.69 -1.53
CA GLU A 127 15.51 -4.18 -2.14
C GLU A 127 15.98 -2.86 -1.51
N ILE A 128 15.03 -1.98 -1.17
CA ILE A 128 15.32 -0.70 -0.51
C ILE A 128 15.37 -0.81 1.03
N GLY A 129 15.15 -2.00 1.58
CA GLY A 129 15.19 -2.24 3.03
C GLY A 129 14.11 -1.51 3.84
N THR A 130 12.94 -1.24 3.26
CA THR A 130 11.85 -0.54 3.94
C THR A 130 10.58 -1.39 4.03
N GLY A 131 9.69 -1.02 4.97
CA GLY A 131 8.33 -1.54 5.01
C GLY A 131 7.42 -0.71 4.11
N VAL A 132 6.54 -1.37 3.37
CA VAL A 132 5.55 -0.73 2.48
C VAL A 132 4.15 -1.21 2.81
N VAL A 133 3.17 -0.32 2.66
CA VAL A 133 1.75 -0.68 2.66
C VAL A 133 1.28 -0.77 1.22
N PHE A 134 0.59 -1.86 0.89
CA PHE A 134 -0.07 -2.04 -0.41
C PHE A 134 -1.57 -2.30 -0.19
N VAL A 135 -2.42 -1.57 -0.91
CA VAL A 135 -3.86 -1.82 -0.93
C VAL A 135 -4.44 -1.68 -2.33
N VAL A 136 -5.57 -2.33 -2.57
CA VAL A 136 -6.43 -2.11 -3.73
C VAL A 136 -7.56 -1.19 -3.29
N VAL A 137 -7.88 -0.19 -4.09
CA VAL A 137 -8.84 0.88 -3.78
C VAL A 137 -9.91 0.94 -4.86
N ASP A 138 -11.17 0.95 -4.44
CA ASP A 138 -12.30 1.34 -5.26
C ASP A 138 -12.99 2.58 -4.67
N ARG A 139 -14.05 3.07 -5.33
CA ARG A 139 -14.81 4.25 -4.90
C ARG A 139 -15.57 4.08 -3.57
N HIS A 140 -15.59 2.88 -3.01
CA HIS A 140 -16.32 2.52 -1.80
C HIS A 140 -15.40 2.09 -0.67
N GLY A 141 -14.13 1.80 -0.92
CA GLY A 141 -13.28 1.20 0.08
C GLY A 141 -11.89 0.85 -0.40
N TRP A 142 -11.14 0.25 0.51
CA TRP A 142 -9.84 -0.33 0.23
C TRP A 142 -9.75 -1.73 0.83
N ARG A 143 -8.83 -2.53 0.30
CA ARG A 143 -8.48 -3.86 0.80
C ARG A 143 -6.99 -4.11 0.66
N ASP A 144 -6.37 -4.69 1.68
CA ASP A 144 -5.05 -5.30 1.60
C ASP A 144 -5.19 -6.77 1.12
N PRO A 145 -4.72 -7.13 -0.08
CA PRO A 145 -4.81 -8.52 -0.58
C PRO A 145 -4.00 -9.52 0.24
N ARG A 146 -2.97 -9.08 0.97
CA ARG A 146 -2.10 -9.95 1.77
C ARG A 146 -2.77 -10.40 3.06
N SER A 147 -3.39 -9.47 3.78
CA SER A 147 -3.99 -9.73 5.10
C SER A 147 -5.50 -9.95 5.04
N GLY A 148 -6.17 -9.52 3.96
CA GLY A 148 -7.62 -9.45 3.88
C GLY A 148 -8.23 -8.27 4.66
N ALA A 149 -7.41 -7.46 5.34
CA ALA A 149 -7.85 -6.24 6.00
C ALA A 149 -8.52 -5.33 4.97
N HIS A 150 -9.68 -4.77 5.33
CA HIS A 150 -10.44 -3.93 4.42
C HIS A 150 -11.26 -2.93 5.20
N GLN A 151 -11.64 -1.87 4.51
CA GLN A 151 -12.62 -0.92 5.01
C GLN A 151 -13.50 -0.45 3.88
N ARG A 152 -14.81 -0.40 4.13
CA ARG A 152 -15.82 0.02 3.16
C ARG A 152 -16.75 1.06 3.75
N TRP A 153 -17.12 2.04 2.94
CA TRP A 153 -18.04 3.11 3.28
C TRP A 153 -19.27 3.09 2.36
N ARG A 154 -20.46 3.22 2.96
CA ARG A 154 -21.73 3.38 2.21
C ARG A 154 -21.83 4.75 1.53
N ARG A 155 -21.28 5.79 2.15
CA ARG A 155 -21.16 7.15 1.58
C ARG A 155 -19.81 7.72 1.96
N VAL A 156 -18.98 7.97 0.95
CA VAL A 156 -17.73 8.69 1.11
C VAL A 156 -18.06 10.17 0.99
N ARG A 157 -17.91 10.91 2.09
CA ARG A 157 -18.07 12.38 2.08
C ARG A 157 -16.70 13.01 1.85
N PRO A 158 -16.59 14.06 1.01
CA PRO A 158 -15.37 14.85 0.94
C PRO A 158 -15.01 15.35 2.34
N VAL A 159 -13.74 15.20 2.72
CA VAL A 159 -13.21 15.93 3.87
C VAL A 159 -12.96 17.35 3.36
N ARG A 160 -13.60 18.35 3.99
CA ARG A 160 -13.37 19.76 3.68
C ARG A 160 -12.01 20.20 4.18
#